data_AF-A0A6J3MJT7-F1
#
_entry.id   AF-A0A6J3MJT7-F1
#
_cell.length_a   1.000
_cell.length_b   1.000
_cell.length_c   1.000
_cell.angle_alpha   90.00
_cell.angle_beta   90.00
_cell.angle_gamma   90.00
#
_symmetry.space_group_name_H-M   'P 1'
#
loop_
_entity.id
_entity.type
_entity.pdbx_description
1 polymer ?
#
loop_
_entity_poly.entity_id
_entity_poly.type
_entity_poly.pdbx_seq_one_letter_code
_entity_poly.pdbx_strand_id
1 'polypeptide(L)'
;MKDTTRNAQDSGHFGWSMATFALRDAVNASAESVGPEVDEFLHAGVEKQEARVIPVSLVKASPIKFECKYYTTLRLPGDTAVGSVDVVIGRVVAVHVEDWALRDGQVDLGAIMPIARCGYLQYTVIKADSLFEMSIPGDPRMNDGLAGDEALVREWDPKGRRSDHAK
;
A
#
# COMPACT_ATOMS: atom_id res chain seq x y z
N MET A 1 19.98 5.85 -6.14
CA MET A 1 18.71 5.12 -6.33
C MET A 1 18.61 4.13 -5.21
N LYS A 2 17.51 4.15 -4.44
CA LYS A 2 17.32 3.24 -3.30
C LYS A 2 17.10 1.81 -3.82
N ASP A 3 17.47 0.80 -3.03
CA ASP A 3 17.34 -0.60 -3.43
C ASP A 3 15.90 -1.01 -3.69
N THR A 4 14.93 -0.47 -2.95
CA THR A 4 13.50 -0.70 -3.22
C THR A 4 13.10 -0.27 -4.64
N THR A 5 13.58 0.87 -5.13
CA THR A 5 13.30 1.35 -6.49
C THR A 5 13.94 0.44 -7.53
N ARG A 6 15.20 0.03 -7.28
CA ARG A 6 15.93 -0.89 -8.16
C ARG A 6 15.22 -2.24 -8.25
N ASN A 7 14.86 -2.82 -7.11
CA ASN A 7 14.18 -4.11 -7.04
C ASN A 7 12.83 -4.07 -7.76
N ALA A 8 12.06 -2.98 -7.63
CA ALA A 8 10.80 -2.82 -8.36
C ALA A 8 11.01 -2.74 -9.88
N GLN A 9 12.07 -2.06 -10.33
CA GLN A 9 12.44 -1.97 -11.75
C GLN A 9 12.89 -3.32 -12.31
N ASP A 10 13.78 -4.01 -11.59
CA ASP A 10 14.42 -5.24 -12.05
C ASP A 10 13.46 -6.44 -12.00
N SER A 11 12.68 -6.57 -10.92
CA SER A 11 11.69 -7.65 -10.77
C SER A 11 10.37 -7.39 -11.50
N GLY A 12 10.10 -6.13 -11.85
CA GLY A 12 8.84 -5.69 -12.44
C GLY A 12 7.65 -5.69 -11.47
N HIS A 13 7.87 -5.86 -10.17
CA HIS A 13 6.82 -6.03 -9.17
C HIS A 13 7.21 -5.40 -7.83
N PHE A 14 6.22 -4.98 -7.03
CA PHE A 14 6.43 -4.57 -5.65
C PHE A 14 5.17 -4.76 -4.82
N GLY A 15 5.36 -4.96 -3.50
CA GLY A 15 4.28 -4.97 -2.53
C GLY A 15 4.12 -3.60 -1.87
N TRP A 16 2.89 -3.20 -1.58
CA TRP A 16 2.60 -2.10 -0.68
C TRP A 16 1.87 -2.63 0.55
N SER A 17 2.19 -2.08 1.72
CA SER A 17 1.56 -2.47 2.99
C SER A 17 1.15 -1.22 3.74
N MET A 18 -0.08 -1.20 4.24
CA MET A 18 -0.58 -0.14 5.09
C MET A 18 0.24 -0.06 6.37
N ALA A 19 0.76 1.12 6.66
CA ALA A 19 1.47 1.42 7.90
C ALA A 19 0.46 1.71 9.01
N THR A 20 0.41 0.86 10.03
CA THR A 20 -0.48 1.03 11.20
C THR A 20 0.32 1.42 12.43
N PHE A 21 -0.38 1.91 13.46
CA PHE A 21 0.25 2.26 14.73
C PHE A 21 0.93 1.07 15.41
N ALA A 22 0.39 -0.14 15.25
CA ALA A 22 0.99 -1.37 15.74
C ALA A 22 2.32 -1.69 15.03
N LEU A 23 2.46 -1.31 13.76
CA LEU A 23 3.66 -1.53 12.94
C LEU A 23 4.64 -0.35 12.94
N ARG A 24 4.38 0.73 13.70
CA ARG A 24 5.18 1.96 13.64
C ARG A 24 6.68 1.76 13.87
N ASP A 25 7.04 0.83 14.77
CA ASP A 25 8.44 0.57 15.14
C ASP A 25 9.14 -0.17 13.98
N ALA A 26 8.45 -1.12 13.35
CA ALA A 26 8.92 -1.80 12.14
C ALA A 26 9.04 -0.83 10.94
N VAL A 27 8.06 0.07 10.77
CA VAL A 27 8.12 1.13 9.75
C VAL A 27 9.35 2.02 9.97
N ASN A 28 9.62 2.43 11.21
CA ASN A 28 10.78 3.24 11.52
C ASN A 28 12.11 2.47 11.33
N ALA A 29 12.17 1.21 11.75
CA ALA A 29 13.35 0.36 11.56
C ALA A 29 13.66 0.13 10.08
N SER A 30 12.64 -0.05 9.23
CA SER A 30 12.80 -0.22 7.77
C SER A 30 13.32 1.03 7.04
N ALA A 31 13.37 2.19 7.71
CA ALA A 31 13.93 3.42 7.15
C ALA A 31 15.45 3.49 7.31
N GLU A 32 16.04 2.63 8.13
CA GLU A 32 17.48 2.54 8.30
C GLU A 32 18.17 2.10 7.00
N SER A 33 19.28 2.75 6.66
CA SER A 33 20.07 2.37 5.49
C SER A 33 20.94 1.16 5.85
N VAL A 34 20.37 -0.03 5.69
CA VAL A 34 21.11 -1.30 5.84
C VAL A 34 21.80 -1.68 4.53
N GLY A 35 22.78 -2.59 4.61
CA GLY A 35 23.44 -3.13 3.42
C GLY A 35 22.51 -4.04 2.60
N PRO A 36 22.79 -4.24 1.29
CA PRO A 36 21.94 -5.04 0.40
C PRO A 36 21.84 -6.53 0.79
N GLU A 37 22.74 -7.01 1.63
CA GLU A 37 22.74 -8.36 2.20
C GLU A 37 21.77 -8.54 3.39
N VAL A 38 21.21 -7.45 3.93
CA VAL A 38 20.33 -7.48 5.10
C VAL A 38 18.88 -7.59 4.65
N ASP A 39 18.19 -8.64 5.11
CA ASP A 39 16.75 -8.82 4.90
C ASP A 39 15.98 -7.85 5.80
N GLU A 40 15.38 -6.80 5.23
CA GLU A 40 14.70 -5.75 6.00
C GLU A 40 13.51 -6.29 6.80
N PHE A 41 12.90 -7.41 6.40
CA PHE A 41 11.83 -8.02 7.17
C PHE A 41 12.34 -8.58 8.50
N LEU A 42 13.50 -9.25 8.48
CA LEU A 42 14.14 -9.76 9.69
C LEU A 42 14.61 -8.59 10.56
N HIS A 43 15.20 -7.57 9.96
CA HIS A 43 15.64 -6.36 10.67
C HIS A 43 14.49 -5.62 11.34
N ALA A 44 13.37 -5.43 10.64
CA ALA A 44 12.18 -4.76 11.16
C ALA A 44 11.31 -5.67 12.06
N GLY A 45 11.67 -6.94 12.23
CA GLY A 45 10.95 -7.89 13.09
C GLY A 45 9.55 -8.25 12.58
N VAL A 46 9.34 -8.28 11.26
CA VAL A 46 8.04 -8.57 10.63
C VAL A 46 8.03 -9.89 9.89
N GLU A 47 6.92 -10.63 10.00
CA GLU A 47 6.73 -11.89 9.29
C GLU A 47 6.39 -11.65 7.81
N LYS A 48 7.03 -12.42 6.93
CA LYS A 48 6.73 -12.45 5.50
C LYS A 48 5.45 -13.23 5.22
N GLN A 49 4.66 -12.74 4.28
CA GLN A 49 3.56 -13.46 3.65
C GLN A 49 3.81 -13.52 2.16
N GLU A 50 3.72 -14.70 1.53
CA GLU A 50 3.80 -14.80 0.07
C GLU A 50 2.60 -14.11 -0.59
N ALA A 51 2.89 -13.33 -1.63
CA ALA A 51 1.86 -12.72 -2.46
C ALA A 51 1.17 -13.77 -3.36
N ARG A 52 -0.07 -13.50 -3.78
CA ARG A 52 -0.91 -14.44 -4.52
C ARG A 52 -0.65 -14.40 -6.02
N VAL A 53 -0.32 -13.23 -6.57
CA VAL A 53 -0.25 -12.95 -8.01
C VAL A 53 1.17 -12.66 -8.47
N ILE A 54 1.96 -11.98 -7.65
CA ILE A 54 3.32 -11.52 -7.99
C ILE A 54 4.38 -12.22 -7.13
N PRO A 55 5.64 -12.36 -7.59
CA PRO A 55 6.68 -13.04 -6.84
C PRO A 55 7.36 -12.10 -5.82
N VAL A 56 6.59 -11.54 -4.89
CA VAL A 56 7.11 -10.68 -3.81
C VAL A 56 6.54 -11.08 -2.45
N SER A 57 7.29 -10.86 -1.38
CA SER A 57 6.77 -11.02 -0.01
C SER A 57 6.06 -9.74 0.46
N LEU A 58 4.96 -9.92 1.20
CA LEU A 58 4.17 -8.88 1.84
C LEU A 58 4.40 -8.91 3.36
N VAL A 59 4.07 -7.81 4.05
CA VAL A 59 4.10 -7.76 5.52
C VAL A 59 2.84 -8.41 6.06
N LYS A 60 2.94 -9.63 6.61
CA LYS A 60 1.77 -10.42 7.04
C LYS A 60 0.85 -9.65 7.99
N ALA A 61 1.44 -8.94 8.94
CA ALA A 61 0.74 -8.18 9.97
C ALA A 61 0.05 -6.89 9.46
N SER A 62 0.27 -6.49 8.21
CA SER A 62 -0.43 -5.33 7.64
C SER A 62 -1.86 -5.71 7.25
N PRO A 63 -2.87 -4.92 7.66
CA PRO A 63 -4.28 -5.23 7.41
C PRO A 63 -4.72 -4.99 5.97
N ILE A 64 -4.00 -4.13 5.25
CA ILE A 64 -4.26 -3.84 3.84
C ILE A 64 -2.94 -3.94 3.09
N LYS A 65 -2.90 -4.81 2.08
CA LYS A 65 -1.72 -5.08 1.27
C LYS A 65 -2.09 -4.99 -0.19
N PHE A 66 -1.28 -4.31 -1.00
CA PHE A 66 -1.45 -4.29 -2.45
C PHE A 66 -0.31 -5.05 -3.13
N GLU A 67 -0.67 -5.84 -4.11
CA GLU A 67 0.27 -6.39 -5.08
C GLU A 67 0.30 -5.46 -6.29
N CYS A 68 1.48 -4.94 -6.61
CA CYS A 68 1.65 -3.98 -7.68
C CYS A 68 2.58 -4.52 -8.77
N LYS A 69 2.16 -4.39 -10.02
CA LYS A 69 3.04 -4.52 -11.18
C LYS A 69 3.69 -3.16 -11.46
N TYR A 70 5.01 -3.14 -11.56
CA TYR A 70 5.77 -1.95 -11.92
C TYR A 70 5.34 -1.44 -13.30
N TYR A 71 5.22 -0.12 -13.44
CA TYR A 71 4.90 0.53 -14.71
C TYR A 71 6.05 1.44 -15.17
N THR A 72 6.46 2.40 -14.34
CA THR A 72 7.58 3.30 -14.66
C THR A 72 8.14 3.98 -13.41
N THR A 73 9.33 4.57 -13.53
CA THR A 73 9.96 5.40 -12.50
C THR A 73 10.31 6.74 -13.12
N LEU A 74 9.85 7.83 -12.51
CA LEU A 74 10.31 9.17 -12.84
C LEU A 74 11.38 9.58 -11.83
N ARG A 75 12.60 9.80 -12.31
CA ARG A 75 13.71 10.31 -11.50
C ARG A 75 13.68 11.83 -11.52
N LEU A 76 13.40 12.45 -10.39
CA LEU A 76 13.50 13.89 -10.20
C LEU A 76 14.92 14.22 -9.71
N PRO A 77 15.68 15.06 -10.44
CA PRO A 77 16.99 15.48 -9.98
C PRO A 77 16.85 16.35 -8.73
N GLY A 78 17.79 16.20 -7.80
CA GLY A 78 17.92 17.11 -6.67
C GLY A 78 19.27 17.81 -6.71
N ASP A 79 19.37 18.92 -6.00
CA ASP A 79 20.59 19.76 -5.96
C ASP A 79 21.70 19.17 -5.08
N THR A 80 21.46 18.03 -4.42
CA THR A 80 22.41 17.35 -3.53
C THR A 80 22.51 15.87 -3.86
N ALA A 81 23.59 15.22 -3.42
CA ALA A 81 23.83 13.79 -3.61
C ALA A 81 22.72 12.88 -3.01
N VAL A 82 21.95 13.40 -2.04
CA VAL A 82 20.82 12.71 -1.39
C VAL A 82 19.46 13.31 -1.76
N GLY A 83 19.42 14.33 -2.62
CA GLY A 83 18.21 15.09 -2.95
C GLY A 83 17.39 14.54 -4.11
N SER A 84 17.88 13.53 -4.83
CA SER A 84 17.14 12.95 -5.96
C SER A 84 15.95 12.13 -5.47
N VAL A 85 14.76 12.35 -6.05
CA VAL A 85 13.53 11.62 -5.70
C VAL A 85 13.20 10.64 -6.83
N ASP A 86 12.85 9.40 -6.47
CA ASP A 86 12.31 8.40 -7.39
C ASP A 86 10.79 8.32 -7.18
N VAL A 87 10.02 8.66 -8.21
CA VAL A 87 8.57 8.46 -8.23
C VAL A 87 8.29 7.15 -8.95
N VAL A 88 7.98 6.10 -8.19
CA VAL A 88 7.62 4.78 -8.73
C VAL A 88 6.11 4.73 -8.96
N ILE A 89 5.72 4.44 -10.19
CA ILE A 89 4.32 4.25 -10.59
C ILE A 89 4.11 2.76 -10.84
N GLY A 90 3.10 2.19 -10.20
CA GLY A 90 2.70 0.80 -10.39
C GLY A 90 1.19 0.65 -10.51
N ARG A 91 0.78 -0.45 -11.14
CA ARG A 91 -0.63 -0.86 -11.25
C ARG A 91 -0.93 -1.88 -10.17
N VAL A 92 -1.93 -1.61 -9.35
CA VAL A 92 -2.48 -2.60 -8.40
C VAL A 92 -3.12 -3.75 -9.19
N VAL A 93 -2.68 -4.97 -8.93
CA VAL A 93 -3.18 -6.21 -9.57
C VAL A 93 -3.91 -7.13 -8.59
N ALA A 94 -3.67 -6.97 -7.28
CA ALA A 94 -4.47 -7.58 -6.23
C ALA A 94 -4.47 -6.71 -4.97
N VAL A 95 -5.56 -6.81 -4.20
CA VAL A 95 -5.74 -6.15 -2.90
C VAL A 95 -6.09 -7.22 -1.89
N HIS A 96 -5.40 -7.20 -0.75
CA HIS A 96 -5.70 -8.03 0.41
C HIS A 96 -6.19 -7.10 1.52
N VAL A 97 -7.38 -7.36 2.04
CA VAL A 97 -7.93 -6.67 3.21
C VAL A 97 -8.32 -7.74 4.21
N GLU A 98 -7.87 -7.61 5.45
CA GLU A 98 -8.29 -8.50 6.53
C GLU A 98 -9.76 -8.22 6.89
N ASP A 99 -10.54 -9.26 7.20
CA ASP A 99 -12.00 -9.11 7.44
C ASP A 99 -12.33 -8.11 8.55
N TRP A 100 -11.50 -8.05 9.61
CA TRP A 100 -11.69 -7.11 10.72
C TRP A 100 -11.43 -5.65 10.34
N ALA A 101 -10.71 -5.41 9.24
CA ALA A 101 -10.41 -4.09 8.71
C ALA A 101 -11.58 -3.54 7.88
N LEU A 102 -12.65 -4.31 7.71
CA LEU A 102 -13.89 -3.92 7.03
C LEU A 102 -15.05 -3.80 8.01
N ARG A 103 -15.90 -2.82 7.76
CA ARG A 103 -17.21 -2.62 8.40
C ARG A 103 -18.19 -2.22 7.32
N ASP A 104 -19.25 -3.00 7.14
CA ASP A 104 -20.30 -2.75 6.14
C ASP A 104 -19.76 -2.54 4.71
N GLY A 105 -18.78 -3.35 4.31
CA GLY A 105 -18.13 -3.26 2.99
C GLY A 105 -17.16 -2.08 2.83
N GLN A 106 -16.94 -1.30 3.89
CA GLN A 106 -16.03 -0.15 3.89
C GLN A 106 -14.82 -0.38 4.80
N VAL A 107 -13.71 0.26 4.47
CA VAL A 107 -12.49 0.21 5.27
C VAL A 107 -12.68 0.97 6.59
N ASP A 108 -12.58 0.26 7.71
CA ASP A 108 -12.66 0.85 9.06
C ASP A 108 -11.31 1.43 9.47
N LEU A 109 -11.04 2.68 9.07
CA LEU A 109 -9.80 3.38 9.44
C LEU A 109 -9.64 3.56 10.96
N GLY A 110 -10.75 3.63 11.70
CA GLY A 110 -10.74 3.75 13.14
C GLY A 110 -10.19 2.49 13.81
N ALA A 111 -10.54 1.31 13.31
CA ALA A 111 -10.01 0.03 13.76
C ALA A 111 -8.56 -0.21 13.28
N ILE A 112 -8.24 0.15 12.04
CA ILE A 112 -6.92 -0.06 11.43
C ILE A 112 -5.84 0.81 12.10
N MET A 113 -6.21 2.00 12.53
CA MET A 113 -5.30 3.00 13.09
C MET A 113 -4.05 3.26 12.22
N PRO A 114 -4.20 3.67 10.94
CA PRO A 114 -3.06 3.96 10.09
C PRO A 114 -2.26 5.16 10.62
N ILE A 115 -0.94 5.15 10.38
CA ILE A 115 -0.07 6.28 10.69
C ILE A 115 0.19 7.12 9.44
N ALA A 116 0.32 8.43 9.63
CA ALA A 116 0.73 9.36 8.58
C ALA A 116 1.99 10.10 9.01
N ARG A 117 2.93 10.26 8.07
CA ARG A 117 4.12 11.09 8.24
C ARG A 117 3.70 12.55 8.10
N CYS A 118 4.02 13.36 9.10
CA CYS A 118 3.81 14.79 9.11
C CYS A 118 5.12 15.51 8.73
N GLY A 119 5.30 16.74 9.18
CA GLY A 119 6.57 17.46 9.02
C GLY A 119 7.70 16.81 9.83
N TYR A 120 8.92 16.87 9.30
CA TYR A 120 10.14 16.41 9.99
C TYR A 120 10.05 14.94 10.43
N LEU A 121 10.23 14.65 11.72
CA LEU A 121 10.11 13.31 12.33
C LEU A 121 8.74 13.09 13.01
N GLN A 122 7.77 13.98 12.80
CA GLN A 122 6.47 13.89 13.44
C GLN A 122 5.59 12.89 12.70
N TYR A 123 4.81 12.15 13.47
CA TYR A 123 3.79 11.23 12.98
C TYR A 123 2.48 11.50 13.69
N THR A 124 1.38 11.23 13.01
CA THR A 124 0.05 11.15 13.60
C THR A 124 -0.54 9.76 13.37
N VAL A 125 -1.51 9.39 14.21
CA VAL A 125 -2.29 8.18 14.08
C VAL A 125 -3.74 8.57 13.84
N ILE A 126 -4.36 8.00 12.80
CA ILE A 126 -5.78 8.18 12.55
C ILE A 126 -6.53 7.29 13.54
N LYS A 127 -7.36 7.89 14.39
CA LYS A 127 -8.18 7.19 15.38
C LYS A 127 -9.66 7.43 15.09
N ALA A 128 -10.52 6.53 15.57
CA ALA A 128 -11.97 6.66 15.40
C ALA A 128 -12.53 8.01 15.89
N ASP A 129 -12.00 8.55 17.00
CA ASP A 129 -12.41 9.84 17.58
C ASP A 129 -11.93 11.08 16.79
N SER A 130 -11.01 10.88 15.83
CA SER A 130 -10.47 11.94 14.96
C SER A 130 -11.06 11.92 13.54
N LEU A 131 -11.89 10.91 13.23
CA LEU A 131 -12.56 10.79 11.93
C LEU A 131 -13.86 11.60 11.92
N PHE A 132 -14.10 12.28 10.79
CA PHE A 132 -15.35 12.94 10.50
C PHE A 132 -15.62 12.83 9.00
N GLU A 133 -16.89 12.79 8.63
CA GLU A 133 -17.30 12.68 7.23
C GLU A 133 -17.59 14.07 6.65
N MET A 134 -17.21 14.23 5.40
CA MET A 134 -17.58 15.39 4.60
C MET A 134 -18.07 14.89 3.25
N SER A 135 -19.34 15.15 2.94
CA SER A 135 -19.88 14.93 1.61
C SER A 135 -19.64 16.15 0.73
N ILE A 136 -19.31 15.92 -0.55
CA ILE A 136 -19.16 17.01 -1.51
C ILE A 136 -20.55 17.64 -1.71
N PRO A 137 -20.74 18.95 -1.46
CA PRO A 137 -22.01 19.59 -1.73
C PRO A 137 -22.29 19.61 -3.23
N GLY A 138 -23.53 19.30 -3.64
CA GLY A 138 -23.96 19.34 -5.04
C GLY A 138 -24.48 18.00 -5.53
N ASP A 139 -24.03 17.57 -6.71
CA ASP A 139 -24.50 16.35 -7.36
C ASP A 139 -24.04 15.10 -6.58
N PRO A 140 -24.98 14.28 -6.04
CA PRO A 140 -24.64 13.09 -5.26
C PRO A 140 -23.78 12.06 -5.99
N ARG A 141 -23.83 12.07 -7.34
CA ARG A 141 -23.00 11.20 -8.20
C ARG A 141 -21.51 11.50 -8.08
N MET A 142 -21.13 12.67 -7.56
CA MET A 142 -19.72 13.01 -7.31
C MET A 142 -19.10 12.17 -6.19
N ASN A 143 -19.92 11.47 -5.39
CA ASN A 143 -19.44 10.53 -4.39
C ASN A 143 -19.29 9.10 -4.96
N ASP A 144 -19.73 8.86 -6.21
CA ASP A 144 -19.63 7.55 -6.85
C ASP A 144 -18.16 7.17 -7.06
N GLY A 145 -17.77 5.99 -6.55
CA GLY A 145 -16.39 5.47 -6.63
C GLY A 145 -15.54 5.63 -5.37
N LEU A 146 -16.04 6.29 -4.31
CA LEU A 146 -15.39 6.33 -3.00
C LEU A 146 -15.66 5.06 -2.16
N ALA A 147 -16.81 4.43 -2.38
CA ALA A 147 -17.09 3.12 -1.82
C ALA A 147 -16.36 2.06 -2.66
N GLY A 148 -15.64 1.15 -1.99
CA GLY A 148 -15.22 -0.09 -2.62
C GLY A 148 -16.45 -0.90 -2.96
N ASP A 149 -16.97 -0.74 -4.18
CA ASP A 149 -18.17 -1.46 -4.60
C ASP A 149 -17.83 -2.94 -4.81
N GLU A 150 -18.25 -3.79 -3.88
CA GLU A 150 -18.10 -5.24 -3.97
C GLU A 150 -18.70 -5.80 -5.27
N ALA A 151 -19.73 -5.15 -5.85
CA ALA A 151 -20.31 -5.58 -7.12
C ALA A 151 -19.37 -5.31 -8.32
N LEU A 152 -18.40 -4.40 -8.17
CA LEU A 152 -17.33 -4.17 -9.14
C LEU A 152 -16.09 -5.04 -8.89
N VAL A 153 -16.01 -5.71 -7.72
CA VAL A 153 -14.94 -6.66 -7.40
C VAL A 153 -15.15 -7.91 -8.25
N ARG A 154 -14.40 -7.99 -9.35
CA ARG A 154 -14.40 -9.16 -10.23
C ARG A 154 -13.56 -10.27 -9.61
N GLU A 155 -14.07 -11.50 -9.69
CA GLU A 155 -13.30 -12.67 -9.29
C GLU A 155 -12.01 -12.74 -10.13
N TRP A 156 -10.88 -12.78 -9.44
CA TRP A 156 -9.57 -12.79 -10.08
C TRP A 156 -9.28 -14.17 -10.69
N ASP A 157 -9.22 -14.25 -12.03
CA ASP A 157 -8.78 -15.45 -12.76
C ASP A 157 -7.24 -15.49 -12.87
N PRO A 158 -6.55 -16.47 -12.26
CA PRO A 158 -5.09 -16.63 -12.35
C PRO A 158 -4.56 -16.84 -13.77
N LYS A 159 -5.42 -17.13 -14.76
CA LYS A 159 -5.05 -17.29 -16.19
C LYS A 159 -5.38 -16.06 -17.05
N GLY A 160 -5.90 -14.98 -16.46
CA GLY A 160 -6.15 -13.71 -17.16
C GLY A 160 -7.17 -13.79 -18.30
N ARG A 161 -8.06 -14.79 -18.32
CA ARG A 161 -9.14 -14.83 -19.31
C ARG A 161 -10.22 -13.87 -18.88
N ARG A 162 -10.51 -12.90 -19.75
CA ARG A 162 -11.68 -12.02 -19.60
C ARG A 162 -12.92 -12.90 -19.71
N SER A 163 -13.71 -13.02 -18.64
CA SER A 163 -15.08 -13.48 -18.77
C SER A 163 -15.90 -12.36 -19.41
N ASP A 164 -16.15 -12.49 -20.70
CA ASP A 164 -17.15 -11.69 -21.39
C ASP A 164 -18.53 -12.15 -20.93
N HIS A 165 -19.02 -11.58 -19.84
CA HIS A 165 -20.44 -11.59 -19.53
C HIS A 165 -20.96 -10.16 -19.51
N ALA A 166 -21.21 -9.67 -20.73
CA ALA A 166 -22.24 -8.68 -20.98
C ALA A 166 -23.58 -9.41 -21.06
N LYS A 167 -24.43 -9.21 -20.05
CA LYS A 167 -25.86 -8.85 -20.17
C LYS A 167 -26.49 -8.73 -18.80
#